data_AF-A0A378A947-F1
#
_entry.id   AF-A0A378A947-F1
#
_cell.length_a   1.000
_cell.length_b   1.000
_cell.length_c   1.000
_cell.angle_alpha   90.00
_cell.angle_beta   90.00
_cell.angle_gamma   90.00
#
_symmetry.space_group_name_H-M   'P 1'
#
loop_
_entity.id
_entity.type
_entity.pdbx_description
1 polymer ?
#
loop_
_entity_poly.entity_id
_entity_poly.type
_entity_poly.pdbx_seq_one_letter_code
_entity_poly.pdbx_strand_id
1 'polypeptide(L)'
;MPSACPTARRIKKLVGKSPAALLAAAGLAVPPRPPRLLIAEVEANDPWVTCEQLMPVLPIVRVADFDSALALALRVEEGLHHTAIMHSQNVSRLNLAARTLQTSIFVKNGPSYAGIGVGGEGFTTFTIATPTGEGTTSARNVRPPAALRVDQRFFHSLTGGAMHTFSLQTRLYSGPGSLAALQRFSHQHIWIVCDGFLARSPLLDRLRAALPASNRVSVFSDITPDPTIHTVAKGIAQMQALRPQVVIGFGGGSAMDAAKAIVWFSQQGGLPVDTCVAIPTTSGTGSEVTSACVISDPEKGIKYPLFHEALCPDMAIIDPTLVVSVPPTITAHTGLDALTHALEAWGLAAGHRFYRCAGGKGRQAGVSRPARCDSSGRLHCDPQQNAQCINPRRYGL
;
A
#
# COMPACT_ATOMS: atom_id res chain seq x y z
N MET A 1 -29.95 -32.30 -1.45
CA MET A 1 -28.48 -32.41 -1.59
C MET A 1 -28.23 -33.46 -2.67
N PRO A 2 -27.49 -33.17 -3.75
CA PRO A 2 -26.28 -32.33 -3.87
C PRO A 2 -26.64 -30.88 -4.27
N SER A 3 -26.18 -29.83 -3.60
CA SER A 3 -24.81 -29.26 -3.54
C SER A 3 -24.39 -28.55 -4.84
N ALA A 4 -24.18 -27.23 -4.71
CA ALA A 4 -23.60 -26.29 -5.67
C ALA A 4 -24.49 -25.85 -6.87
N CYS A 5 -24.81 -24.55 -6.85
CA CYS A 5 -25.38 -23.76 -7.94
C CYS A 5 -24.65 -24.01 -9.28
N PRO A 6 -25.29 -24.65 -10.27
CA PRO A 6 -24.83 -24.66 -11.64
C PRO A 6 -25.43 -23.44 -12.37
N THR A 7 -24.67 -22.77 -13.22
CA THR A 7 -25.12 -21.76 -14.21
C THR A 7 -25.36 -20.29 -13.81
N ALA A 8 -24.71 -19.76 -12.77
CA ALA A 8 -24.37 -18.33 -12.70
C ALA A 8 -22.85 -18.16 -12.69
N ARG A 9 -22.19 -18.60 -13.76
CA ARG A 9 -20.75 -18.41 -13.92
C ARG A 9 -20.51 -16.91 -14.05
N ARG A 10 -20.09 -16.23 -12.97
CA ARG A 10 -19.57 -14.85 -13.00
C ARG A 10 -18.76 -14.73 -14.28
N ILE A 11 -19.20 -13.90 -15.22
CA ILE A 11 -18.40 -13.62 -16.40
C ILE A 11 -17.27 -12.74 -15.88
N LYS A 12 -16.21 -13.36 -15.33
CA LYS A 12 -15.06 -12.66 -14.71
C LYS A 12 -14.49 -11.58 -15.62
N LYS A 13 -14.66 -11.73 -16.94
CA LYS A 13 -14.27 -10.78 -17.99
C LYS A 13 -15.03 -9.43 -17.93
N LEU A 14 -16.22 -9.41 -17.34
CA LEU A 14 -17.11 -8.24 -17.29
C LEU A 14 -17.10 -7.50 -15.95
N VAL A 15 -16.45 -8.04 -14.92
CA VAL A 15 -16.27 -7.39 -13.61
C VAL A 15 -15.57 -6.04 -13.79
N GLY A 16 -16.13 -4.98 -13.20
CA GLY A 16 -15.60 -3.61 -13.28
C GLY A 16 -15.66 -2.95 -14.65
N LYS A 17 -16.31 -3.56 -15.66
CA LYS A 17 -16.46 -2.97 -16.99
C LYS A 17 -17.59 -1.94 -17.03
N SER A 18 -17.51 -1.02 -17.99
CA SER A 18 -18.51 0.04 -18.17
C SER A 18 -19.86 -0.54 -18.64
N PRO A 19 -20.98 0.16 -18.37
CA PRO A 19 -22.30 -0.23 -18.89
C PRO A 19 -22.33 -0.42 -20.42
N ALA A 20 -21.57 0.38 -21.17
CA ALA A 20 -21.43 0.23 -22.61
C ALA A 20 -20.86 -1.14 -23.02
N ALA A 21 -19.82 -1.60 -22.30
CA ALA A 21 -19.22 -2.91 -22.54
C ALA A 21 -20.17 -4.05 -22.15
N LEU A 22 -20.99 -3.86 -21.11
CA LEU A 22 -22.02 -4.83 -20.73
C LEU A 22 -23.13 -4.93 -21.78
N LEU A 23 -23.62 -3.80 -22.29
CA LEU A 23 -24.62 -3.75 -23.36
C LEU A 23 -24.11 -4.44 -24.63
N ALA A 24 -22.87 -4.12 -25.03
CA ALA A 24 -22.24 -4.77 -26.18
C ALA A 24 -22.07 -6.28 -25.99
N ALA A 25 -21.64 -6.72 -24.78
CA ALA A 25 -21.51 -8.13 -24.46
C ALA A 25 -22.86 -8.87 -24.42
N ALA A 26 -23.95 -8.16 -24.11
CA ALA A 26 -25.32 -8.67 -24.15
C ALA A 26 -25.95 -8.63 -25.55
N GLY A 27 -25.23 -8.13 -26.57
CA GLY A 27 -25.77 -7.97 -27.92
C GLY A 27 -26.81 -6.84 -28.06
N LEU A 28 -26.86 -5.92 -27.10
CA LEU A 28 -27.79 -4.79 -27.09
C LEU A 28 -27.15 -3.55 -27.73
N ALA A 29 -27.98 -2.72 -28.35
CA ALA A 29 -27.54 -1.47 -28.95
C ALA A 29 -26.95 -0.53 -27.88
N VAL A 30 -25.71 -0.07 -28.12
CA VAL A 30 -25.04 0.88 -27.22
C VAL A 30 -25.46 2.29 -27.62
N PRO A 31 -26.12 3.07 -26.75
CA PRO A 31 -26.49 4.44 -27.07
C PRO A 31 -25.24 5.31 -27.21
N PRO A 32 -25.27 6.35 -28.08
CA PRO A 32 -24.12 7.23 -28.34
C PRO A 32 -23.61 7.95 -27.08
N ARG A 33 -24.49 8.14 -26.09
CA ARG A 33 -24.11 8.52 -24.72
C ARG A 33 -24.39 7.33 -23.79
N PRO A 34 -23.36 6.58 -23.37
CA PRO A 34 -23.57 5.40 -22.55
C PRO A 34 -24.05 5.77 -21.14
N PRO A 35 -25.02 5.01 -20.58
CA PRO A 35 -25.49 5.23 -19.21
C PRO A 35 -24.40 4.90 -18.19
N ARG A 36 -24.56 5.42 -16.96
CA ARG A 36 -23.66 5.14 -15.82
C ARG A 36 -24.05 3.90 -15.01
N LEU A 37 -25.31 3.48 -15.10
CA LEU A 37 -25.89 2.36 -14.38
C LEU A 37 -26.93 1.70 -15.28
N LEU A 38 -26.94 0.37 -15.30
CA LEU A 38 -28.02 -0.41 -15.89
C LEU A 38 -28.98 -0.83 -14.79
N ILE A 39 -30.28 -0.69 -15.02
CA ILE A 39 -31.32 -1.09 -14.08
C ILE A 39 -32.20 -2.11 -14.77
N ALA A 40 -32.53 -3.20 -14.09
CA ALA A 40 -33.44 -4.20 -14.61
C ALA A 40 -34.38 -4.67 -13.52
N GLU A 41 -35.66 -4.80 -13.87
CA GLU A 41 -36.64 -5.45 -13.01
C GLU A 41 -36.54 -6.96 -13.19
N VAL A 42 -36.36 -7.69 -12.10
CA VAL A 42 -36.09 -9.13 -12.10
C VAL A 42 -36.86 -9.83 -10.99
N GLU A 43 -36.99 -11.15 -11.14
CA GLU A 43 -37.60 -11.99 -10.12
C GLU A 43 -36.69 -12.15 -8.90
N ALA A 44 -37.30 -12.42 -7.75
CA ALA A 44 -36.60 -12.52 -6.47
C ALA A 44 -35.52 -13.62 -6.41
N ASN A 45 -35.64 -14.64 -7.26
CA ASN A 45 -34.72 -15.78 -7.33
C ASN A 45 -33.67 -15.62 -8.45
N ASP A 46 -33.68 -14.50 -9.16
CA ASP A 46 -32.76 -14.25 -10.27
C ASP A 46 -31.30 -14.18 -9.77
N PRO A 47 -30.33 -14.78 -10.48
CA PRO A 47 -28.91 -14.67 -10.15
C PRO A 47 -28.38 -13.24 -10.01
N TRP A 48 -28.99 -12.25 -10.66
CA TRP A 48 -28.61 -10.84 -10.50
C TRP A 48 -28.90 -10.33 -9.09
N VAL A 49 -29.85 -10.94 -8.39
CA VAL A 49 -30.24 -10.62 -7.01
C VAL A 49 -29.45 -11.49 -6.02
N THR A 50 -29.37 -12.79 -6.26
CA THR A 50 -28.80 -13.76 -5.32
C THR A 50 -27.28 -13.86 -5.36
N CYS A 51 -26.64 -13.39 -6.44
CA CYS A 51 -25.19 -13.40 -6.58
C CYS A 51 -24.61 -11.99 -6.63
N GLU A 52 -23.47 -11.78 -5.97
CA GLU A 52 -22.72 -10.53 -6.07
C GLU A 52 -22.10 -10.38 -7.48
N GLN A 53 -22.43 -9.27 -8.15
CA GLN A 53 -22.12 -9.04 -9.58
C GLN A 53 -20.81 -8.29 -9.83
N LEU A 54 -20.41 -7.36 -8.94
CA LEU A 54 -19.24 -6.46 -9.12
C LEU A 54 -19.25 -5.71 -10.49
N MET A 55 -20.44 -5.37 -10.96
CA MET A 55 -20.72 -4.68 -12.22
C MET A 55 -21.67 -3.51 -11.97
N PRO A 56 -21.67 -2.46 -12.82
CA PRO A 56 -22.61 -1.33 -12.73
C PRO A 56 -24.02 -1.70 -13.21
N VAL A 57 -24.62 -2.71 -12.58
CA VAL A 57 -25.99 -3.20 -12.80
C VAL A 57 -26.71 -3.21 -11.45
N LEU A 58 -27.93 -2.68 -11.41
CA LEU A 58 -28.80 -2.66 -10.23
C LEU A 58 -30.09 -3.42 -10.53
N PRO A 59 -30.27 -4.64 -9.99
CA PRO A 59 -31.54 -5.34 -10.07
C PRO A 59 -32.59 -4.67 -9.17
N ILE A 60 -33.83 -4.63 -9.63
CA ILE A 60 -35.00 -4.19 -8.86
C ILE A 60 -35.97 -5.36 -8.74
N VAL A 61 -36.34 -5.69 -7.52
CA VAL A 61 -37.41 -6.66 -7.22
C VAL A 61 -38.56 -5.90 -6.59
N ARG A 62 -39.78 -6.12 -7.08
CA ARG A 62 -40.99 -5.53 -6.49
C ARG A 62 -41.54 -6.43 -5.38
N VAL A 63 -42.01 -5.79 -4.32
CA VAL A 63 -42.63 -6.41 -3.16
C VAL A 63 -43.80 -5.55 -2.71
N ALA A 64 -44.83 -6.19 -2.13
CA ALA A 64 -46.08 -5.53 -1.79
C ALA A 64 -45.93 -4.53 -0.62
N ASP A 65 -45.10 -4.87 0.36
CA ASP A 65 -44.96 -4.11 1.61
C ASP A 65 -43.55 -4.25 2.21
N PHE A 66 -43.34 -3.54 3.32
CA PHE A 66 -42.07 -3.50 4.04
C PHE A 66 -41.69 -4.87 4.64
N ASP A 67 -42.66 -5.61 5.18
CA ASP A 67 -42.37 -6.88 5.86
C ASP A 67 -41.94 -7.94 4.84
N SER A 68 -42.61 -7.96 3.68
CA SER A 68 -42.22 -8.76 2.51
C SER A 68 -40.83 -8.36 1.99
N ALA A 69 -40.52 -7.05 1.95
CA ALA A 69 -39.20 -6.56 1.56
C ALA A 69 -38.09 -7.03 2.51
N LEU A 70 -38.34 -6.95 3.82
CA LEU A 70 -37.38 -7.34 4.85
C LEU A 70 -37.15 -8.86 4.84
N ALA A 71 -38.22 -9.65 4.70
CA ALA A 71 -38.14 -11.10 4.59
C ALA A 71 -37.36 -11.53 3.34
N LEU A 72 -37.60 -10.87 2.20
CA LEU A 72 -36.85 -11.11 0.98
C LEU A 72 -35.37 -10.74 1.13
N ALA A 73 -35.08 -9.57 1.69
CA ALA A 73 -33.70 -9.12 1.92
C ALA A 73 -32.95 -10.11 2.80
N LEU A 74 -33.55 -10.57 3.91
CA LEU A 74 -32.96 -11.57 4.80
C LEU A 74 -32.67 -12.90 4.07
N ARG A 75 -33.56 -13.32 3.18
CA ARG A 75 -33.38 -14.53 2.38
C ARG A 75 -32.23 -14.41 1.38
N VAL A 76 -32.11 -13.27 0.70
CA VAL A 76 -31.06 -13.00 -0.30
C VAL A 76 -29.69 -12.77 0.34
N GLU A 77 -29.66 -12.26 1.56
CA GLU A 77 -28.45 -11.98 2.31
C GLU A 77 -27.70 -13.25 2.73
N GLU A 78 -28.40 -14.39 2.83
CA GLU A 78 -27.86 -15.72 3.13
C GLU A 78 -27.01 -15.81 4.42
N GLY A 79 -27.17 -14.89 5.36
CA GLY A 79 -26.43 -14.89 6.64
C GLY A 79 -24.96 -14.49 6.50
N LEU A 80 -24.60 -13.75 5.45
CA LEU A 80 -23.23 -13.30 5.18
C LEU A 80 -22.78 -12.14 6.10
N HIS A 81 -23.76 -11.45 6.68
CA HIS A 81 -23.68 -10.29 7.54
C HIS A 81 -22.77 -9.16 7.02
N HIS A 82 -22.69 -8.93 5.70
CA HIS A 82 -21.72 -7.97 5.15
C HIS A 82 -22.18 -6.51 5.28
N THR A 83 -23.06 -6.06 4.38
CA THR A 83 -23.53 -4.68 4.35
C THR A 83 -24.96 -4.63 3.85
N ALA A 84 -25.81 -3.84 4.50
CA ALA A 84 -27.14 -3.49 4.02
C ALA A 84 -27.36 -1.98 4.03
N ILE A 85 -28.25 -1.53 3.14
CA ILE A 85 -28.60 -0.12 2.98
C ILE A 85 -30.12 -0.03 2.92
N MET A 86 -30.68 0.93 3.63
CA MET A 86 -32.11 1.19 3.60
C MET A 86 -32.39 2.69 3.54
N HIS A 87 -33.28 3.06 2.63
CA HIS A 87 -33.84 4.41 2.53
C HIS A 87 -35.29 4.40 3.01
N SER A 88 -35.59 5.18 4.05
CA SER A 88 -36.95 5.36 4.57
C SER A 88 -37.02 6.59 5.48
N GLN A 89 -38.19 7.23 5.50
CA GLN A 89 -38.50 8.29 6.48
C GLN A 89 -38.96 7.71 7.83
N ASN A 90 -39.32 6.43 7.89
CA ASN A 90 -39.80 5.78 9.10
C ASN A 90 -38.64 5.19 9.90
N VAL A 91 -38.23 5.87 10.96
CA VAL A 91 -37.10 5.49 11.83
C VAL A 91 -37.35 4.15 12.53
N SER A 92 -38.60 3.85 12.92
CA SER A 92 -38.94 2.57 13.55
C SER A 92 -38.69 1.39 12.62
N ARG A 93 -39.01 1.53 11.33
CA ARG A 93 -38.72 0.52 10.30
C ARG A 93 -37.22 0.39 10.02
N LEU A 94 -36.49 1.51 9.97
CA LEU A 94 -35.02 1.47 9.85
C LEU A 94 -34.34 0.73 11.01
N ASN A 95 -34.83 0.95 12.24
CA ASN A 95 -34.31 0.26 13.42
C ASN A 95 -34.68 -1.21 13.46
N LEU A 96 -35.89 -1.56 13.02
CA LEU A 96 -36.33 -2.96 12.89
C LEU A 96 -35.48 -3.71 11.85
N ALA A 97 -35.29 -3.13 10.66
CA ALA A 97 -34.47 -3.73 9.61
C ALA A 97 -33.02 -3.93 10.04
N ALA A 98 -32.41 -2.93 10.67
CA ALA A 98 -31.03 -3.02 11.18
C ALA A 98 -30.85 -4.14 12.21
N ARG A 99 -31.79 -4.29 13.15
CA ARG A 99 -31.77 -5.37 14.15
C ARG A 99 -32.03 -6.74 13.57
N THR A 100 -32.83 -6.82 12.49
CA THR A 100 -33.21 -8.10 11.87
C THR A 100 -32.11 -8.63 10.96
N LEU A 101 -31.48 -7.76 10.16
CA LEU A 101 -30.44 -8.16 9.20
C LEU A 101 -29.07 -8.39 9.87
N GLN A 102 -28.79 -7.70 10.97
CA GLN A 102 -27.55 -7.83 11.75
C GLN A 102 -26.26 -7.79 10.89
N THR A 103 -26.27 -7.04 9.79
CA THR A 103 -25.08 -6.84 8.94
C THR A 103 -24.03 -6.02 9.68
N SER A 104 -22.75 -6.30 9.44
CA SER A 104 -21.62 -5.54 9.99
C SER A 104 -21.76 -4.03 9.74
N ILE A 105 -22.27 -3.63 8.56
CA ILE A 105 -22.53 -2.22 8.24
C ILE A 105 -23.98 -2.06 7.78
N PHE A 106 -24.73 -1.20 8.46
CA PHE A 106 -26.10 -0.83 8.07
C PHE A 106 -26.20 0.67 7.81
N VAL A 107 -26.35 1.08 6.55
CA VAL A 107 -26.42 2.49 6.16
C VAL A 107 -27.88 2.95 6.11
N LYS A 108 -28.22 3.95 6.92
CA LYS A 108 -29.55 4.58 6.95
C LYS A 108 -29.55 5.86 6.13
N ASN A 109 -30.38 5.91 5.08
CA ASN A 109 -30.58 7.11 4.27
C ASN A 109 -29.31 7.73 3.66
N GLY A 110 -28.27 6.92 3.42
CA GLY A 110 -27.00 7.33 2.85
C GLY A 110 -26.56 6.41 1.72
N PRO A 111 -25.62 6.85 0.86
CA PRO A 111 -25.08 6.02 -0.20
C PRO A 111 -24.25 4.86 0.38
N SER A 112 -24.11 3.76 -0.38
CA SER A 112 -23.38 2.55 0.06
C SER A 112 -21.98 2.84 0.60
N TYR A 113 -21.23 3.72 -0.06
CA TYR A 113 -19.88 4.09 0.33
C TYR A 113 -19.81 4.93 1.62
N ALA A 114 -20.92 5.50 2.10
CA ALA A 114 -20.94 6.13 3.41
C ALA A 114 -20.72 5.08 4.52
N GLY A 115 -21.12 3.83 4.26
CA GLY A 115 -20.88 2.70 5.15
C GLY A 115 -19.40 2.42 5.40
N ILE A 116 -18.50 2.81 4.49
CA ILE A 116 -17.05 2.68 4.67
C ILE A 116 -16.38 3.94 5.20
N GLY A 117 -17.15 4.89 5.75
CA GLY A 117 -16.62 6.13 6.34
C GLY A 117 -16.26 7.23 5.33
N VAL A 118 -16.75 7.16 4.09
CA VAL A 118 -16.62 8.26 3.11
C VAL A 118 -17.84 9.17 3.22
N GLY A 119 -17.70 10.28 3.95
CA GLY A 119 -18.80 11.23 4.20
C GLY A 119 -19.87 10.71 5.18
N GLY A 120 -19.64 9.55 5.80
CA GLY A 120 -20.45 8.97 6.89
C GLY A 120 -19.72 9.01 8.24
N GLU A 121 -20.32 8.40 9.27
CA GLU A 121 -19.71 8.28 10.59
C GLU A 121 -18.60 7.21 10.62
N GLY A 122 -17.56 7.45 11.44
CA GLY A 122 -16.41 6.54 11.58
C GLY A 122 -15.20 6.93 10.73
N PHE A 123 -14.23 6.03 10.62
CA PHE A 123 -13.01 6.25 9.82
C PHE A 123 -13.12 5.55 8.47
N THR A 124 -12.51 6.13 7.44
CA THR A 124 -12.50 5.54 6.10
C THR A 124 -11.69 4.24 6.07
N THR A 125 -12.26 3.15 5.55
CA THR A 125 -11.60 1.85 5.40
C THR A 125 -12.09 1.09 4.16
N PHE A 126 -11.20 0.39 3.48
CA PHE A 126 -11.58 -0.51 2.37
C PHE A 126 -11.81 -1.95 2.85
N THR A 127 -11.71 -2.20 4.16
CA THR A 127 -11.85 -3.53 4.77
C THR A 127 -13.04 -3.55 5.74
N ILE A 128 -13.98 -4.44 5.44
CA ILE A 128 -15.16 -4.72 6.27
C ILE A 128 -14.94 -6.11 6.86
N ALA A 129 -14.99 -6.24 8.19
CA ALA A 129 -14.93 -7.57 8.80
C ALA A 129 -16.34 -8.13 8.95
N THR A 130 -16.52 -9.34 8.44
CA THR A 130 -17.63 -10.24 8.74
C THR A 130 -17.04 -11.48 9.42
N PRO A 131 -17.75 -12.22 10.29
CA PRO A 131 -19.14 -12.08 10.76
C PRO A 131 -19.26 -11.59 12.23
N THR A 132 -18.19 -11.06 12.83
CA THR A 132 -18.15 -10.67 14.25
C THR A 132 -18.88 -9.34 14.57
N GLY A 133 -19.45 -8.66 13.57
CA GLY A 133 -20.28 -7.46 13.76
C GLY A 133 -19.52 -6.17 14.06
N GLU A 134 -18.20 -6.13 13.82
CA GLU A 134 -17.36 -4.96 14.17
C GLU A 134 -17.41 -3.80 13.15
N GLY A 135 -18.19 -3.93 12.07
CA GLY A 135 -18.42 -2.88 11.08
C GLY A 135 -17.18 -2.45 10.30
N THR A 136 -16.98 -1.14 10.15
CA THR A 136 -15.76 -0.60 9.52
C THR A 136 -14.56 -0.95 10.38
N THR A 137 -13.69 -1.79 9.84
CA THR A 137 -12.51 -2.21 10.60
C THR A 137 -11.33 -1.29 10.38
N SER A 138 -10.72 -0.92 11.50
CA SER A 138 -9.31 -0.55 11.52
C SER A 138 -8.60 -1.68 12.24
N ALA A 139 -7.30 -1.85 12.00
CA ALA A 139 -6.44 -2.76 12.76
C ALA A 139 -6.34 -2.48 14.30
N ARG A 140 -7.22 -1.64 14.87
CA ARG A 140 -7.50 -1.57 16.32
C ARG A 140 -8.56 -2.59 16.75
N ASN A 141 -9.48 -2.93 15.84
CA ASN A 141 -10.63 -3.78 16.10
C ASN A 141 -10.40 -5.22 15.63
N VAL A 142 -9.60 -5.42 14.56
CA VAL A 142 -9.22 -6.76 14.08
C VAL A 142 -8.38 -7.49 15.14
N ARG A 143 -9.05 -8.31 15.98
CA ARG A 143 -8.43 -9.39 16.76
C ARG A 143 -8.89 -10.74 16.17
N PRO A 144 -8.04 -11.79 16.17
CA PRO A 144 -8.47 -13.13 15.80
C PRO A 144 -9.53 -13.65 16.80
N PRO A 145 -10.42 -14.57 16.39
CA PRO A 145 -11.55 -14.99 17.20
C PRO A 145 -11.11 -15.60 18.53
N ALA A 146 -11.80 -15.19 19.59
CA ALA A 146 -11.65 -15.71 20.94
C ALA A 146 -12.08 -17.18 21.01
N ALA A 147 -11.13 -18.09 20.80
CA ALA A 147 -11.16 -19.44 21.35
C ALA A 147 -10.10 -19.55 22.45
N LEU A 148 -10.23 -18.76 23.50
CA LEU A 148 -9.59 -19.00 24.79
C LEU A 148 -10.39 -18.23 25.84
N ARG A 149 -11.30 -18.95 26.51
CA ARG A 149 -11.73 -18.58 27.85
C ARG A 149 -10.47 -18.63 28.73
N VAL A 150 -9.74 -17.53 28.81
CA VAL A 150 -8.73 -17.37 29.85
C VAL A 150 -9.47 -16.98 31.12
N ASP A 151 -9.56 -17.95 32.02
CA ASP A 151 -10.02 -17.79 33.38
C ASP A 151 -9.38 -16.53 34.01
N GLN A 152 -10.22 -15.63 34.52
CA GLN A 152 -9.85 -14.29 35.00
C GLN A 152 -9.09 -14.33 36.33
N ARG A 153 -8.59 -15.50 36.75
CA ARG A 153 -7.88 -15.72 38.02
C ARG A 153 -6.36 -15.76 37.91
N PHE A 154 -5.78 -15.60 36.72
CA PHE A 154 -4.32 -15.63 36.51
C PHE A 154 -3.69 -14.28 36.11
N PHE A 155 -4.32 -13.15 36.46
CA PHE A 155 -3.73 -11.80 36.29
C PHE A 155 -3.27 -11.20 37.63
N HIS A 156 -2.51 -11.99 38.41
CA HIS A 156 -1.78 -11.47 39.57
C HIS A 156 -0.36 -12.02 39.71
N SER A 157 0.23 -12.51 38.61
CA SER A 157 1.63 -12.90 38.58
C SER A 157 2.19 -12.56 37.20
N LEU A 158 3.43 -12.04 37.16
CA LEU A 158 4.18 -11.51 36.01
C LEU A 158 4.06 -9.99 35.79
N THR A 159 4.32 -9.23 36.86
CA THR A 159 5.12 -8.00 36.74
C THR A 159 6.52 -8.36 36.22
N GLY A 160 6.67 -8.33 34.89
CA GLY A 160 7.95 -8.47 34.22
C GLY A 160 7.89 -7.68 32.91
N GLY A 161 8.16 -6.38 32.98
CA GLY A 161 8.23 -5.54 31.79
C GLY A 161 9.38 -5.99 30.91
N ALA A 162 9.09 -6.61 29.78
CA ALA A 162 10.11 -6.93 28.78
C ALA A 162 10.74 -5.61 28.29
N MET A 163 12.07 -5.52 28.40
CA MET A 163 12.83 -4.42 27.83
C MET A 163 12.75 -4.54 26.31
N HIS A 164 12.21 -3.51 25.66
CA HIS A 164 12.13 -3.43 24.21
C HIS A 164 13.03 -2.28 23.73
N THR A 165 14.03 -2.60 22.92
CA THR A 165 14.96 -1.64 22.35
C THR A 165 14.51 -1.30 20.93
N PHE A 166 14.32 -0.01 20.65
CA PHE A 166 14.12 0.51 19.31
C PHE A 166 15.35 1.32 18.93
N SER A 167 16.04 0.91 17.87
CA SER A 167 17.19 1.61 17.33
C SER A 167 17.05 1.70 15.82
N LEU A 168 17.27 2.89 15.27
CA LEU A 168 17.50 3.08 13.85
C LEU A 168 19.01 3.12 13.65
N GLN A 169 19.57 2.04 13.11
CA GLN A 169 21.00 1.97 12.82
C GLN A 169 21.41 3.00 11.74
N THR A 170 20.50 3.28 10.80
CA THR A 170 20.70 4.23 9.70
C THR A 170 20.53 5.68 10.15
N ARG A 171 21.51 6.54 9.84
CA ARG A 171 21.40 8.00 10.03
C ARG A 171 20.53 8.63 8.93
N LEU A 172 19.44 9.29 9.33
CA LEU A 172 18.46 9.84 8.40
C LEU A 172 18.68 11.34 8.13
N TYR A 173 18.72 11.71 6.86
CA TYR A 173 18.68 13.10 6.38
C TYR A 173 17.43 13.23 5.49
N SER A 174 16.54 14.17 5.80
CA SER A 174 15.26 14.31 5.10
C SER A 174 14.93 15.78 4.84
N GLY A 175 14.27 16.04 3.71
CA GLY A 175 13.81 17.37 3.30
C GLY A 175 14.47 17.87 2.00
N PRO A 176 13.93 18.96 1.40
CA PRO A 176 14.50 19.57 0.20
C PRO A 176 15.94 20.01 0.40
N GLY A 177 16.84 19.60 -0.49
CA GLY A 177 18.27 19.94 -0.41
C GLY A 177 19.06 19.05 0.56
N SER A 178 18.46 17.96 1.06
CA SER A 178 19.14 17.01 1.96
C SER A 178 20.34 16.30 1.30
N LEU A 179 20.44 16.33 -0.03
CA LEU A 179 21.65 15.94 -0.77
C LEU A 179 22.92 16.70 -0.32
N ALA A 180 22.79 17.88 0.30
CA ALA A 180 23.92 18.60 0.90
C ALA A 180 24.68 17.76 1.94
N ALA A 181 24.05 16.74 2.53
CA ALA A 181 24.71 15.78 3.41
C ALA A 181 25.93 15.11 2.74
N LEU A 182 25.93 14.97 1.41
CA LEU A 182 27.02 14.35 0.64
C LEU A 182 28.31 15.19 0.61
N GLN A 183 28.25 16.47 0.98
CA GLN A 183 29.42 17.37 1.04
C GLN A 183 30.48 16.94 2.06
N ARG A 184 30.14 16.01 2.96
CA ARG A 184 31.09 15.45 3.94
C ARG A 184 32.15 14.54 3.30
N PHE A 185 31.87 13.98 2.13
CA PHE A 185 32.80 13.07 1.47
C PHE A 185 33.83 13.88 0.69
N SER A 186 35.11 13.72 1.02
CA SER A 186 36.21 14.38 0.34
C SER A 186 37.33 13.37 0.07
N HIS A 187 37.91 13.46 -1.13
CA HIS A 187 38.99 12.56 -1.58
C HIS A 187 38.64 11.07 -1.49
N GLN A 188 37.36 10.72 -1.67
CA GLN A 188 36.87 9.33 -1.65
C GLN A 188 36.57 8.83 -3.06
N HIS A 189 36.63 7.52 -3.26
CA HIS A 189 36.04 6.83 -4.39
C HIS A 189 34.60 6.42 -4.04
N ILE A 190 33.66 7.07 -4.71
CA ILE A 190 32.23 6.90 -4.53
C ILE A 190 31.68 6.09 -5.69
N TRP A 191 30.97 5.02 -5.37
CA TRP A 191 30.36 4.15 -6.36
C TRP A 191 28.84 4.20 -6.27
N ILE A 192 28.20 4.66 -7.34
CA ILE A 192 26.75 4.83 -7.42
C ILE A 192 26.15 3.60 -8.10
N VAL A 193 25.24 2.92 -7.41
CA VAL A 193 24.47 1.76 -7.89
C VAL A 193 23.05 2.21 -8.20
N CYS A 194 22.65 2.12 -9.46
CA CYS A 194 21.32 2.53 -9.91
C CYS A 194 20.82 1.66 -11.08
N ASP A 195 19.58 1.88 -11.50
CA ASP A 195 19.05 1.25 -12.71
C ASP A 195 19.42 2.03 -13.99
N GLY A 196 19.27 1.37 -15.14
CA GLY A 196 19.61 1.93 -16.44
C GLY A 196 18.76 3.16 -16.85
N PHE A 197 17.58 3.34 -16.26
CA PHE A 197 16.74 4.52 -16.50
C PHE A 197 17.30 5.73 -15.76
N LEU A 198 17.64 5.57 -14.48
CA LEU A 198 18.27 6.63 -13.67
C LEU A 198 19.65 7.01 -14.20
N ALA A 199 20.41 6.07 -14.76
CA ALA A 199 21.70 6.34 -15.36
C ALA A 199 21.66 7.36 -16.52
N ARG A 200 20.49 7.50 -17.17
CA ARG A 200 20.25 8.45 -18.28
C ARG A 200 19.41 9.66 -17.86
N SER A 201 19.03 9.72 -16.58
CA SER A 201 18.13 10.73 -16.04
C SER A 201 18.91 11.95 -15.53
N PRO A 202 18.36 13.18 -15.66
CA PRO A 202 18.91 14.38 -15.03
C PRO A 202 19.05 14.29 -13.50
N LEU A 203 18.38 13.31 -12.87
CA LEU A 203 18.49 13.05 -11.44
C LEU A 203 19.90 12.56 -11.05
N LEU A 204 20.58 11.78 -11.91
CA LEU A 204 21.96 11.36 -11.65
C LEU A 204 22.91 12.57 -11.70
N ASP A 205 22.68 13.51 -12.62
CA ASP A 205 23.49 14.73 -12.70
C ASP A 205 23.32 15.61 -11.46
N ARG A 206 22.10 15.70 -10.92
CA ARG A 206 21.86 16.36 -9.62
C ARG A 206 22.62 15.70 -8.48
N LEU A 207 22.62 14.37 -8.43
CA LEU A 207 23.39 13.62 -7.43
C LEU A 207 24.90 13.87 -7.57
N ARG A 208 25.42 13.85 -8.79
CA ARG A 208 26.84 14.14 -9.08
C ARG A 208 27.22 15.57 -8.72
N ALA A 209 26.36 16.54 -9.01
CA ALA A 209 26.59 17.94 -8.67
C ALA A 209 26.57 18.18 -7.15
N ALA A 210 25.85 17.36 -6.38
CA ALA A 210 25.85 17.41 -4.93
C ALA A 210 27.11 16.82 -4.28
N LEU A 211 27.95 16.11 -5.05
CA LEU A 211 29.21 15.55 -4.57
C LEU A 211 30.38 16.53 -4.79
N PRO A 212 31.28 16.69 -3.82
CA PRO A 212 32.50 17.47 -4.01
C PRO A 212 33.34 16.95 -5.18
N ALA A 213 33.88 17.86 -6.00
CA ALA A 213 34.71 17.54 -7.16
C ALA A 213 36.04 16.83 -6.82
N SER A 214 36.43 16.82 -5.54
CA SER A 214 37.60 16.09 -5.05
C SER A 214 37.39 14.56 -5.01
N ASN A 215 36.15 14.09 -5.14
CA ASN A 215 35.83 12.67 -5.14
C ASN A 215 35.92 12.07 -6.54
N ARG A 216 36.37 10.81 -6.60
CA ARG A 216 36.24 9.99 -7.81
C ARG A 216 34.88 9.33 -7.81
N VAL A 217 34.11 9.44 -8.89
CA VAL A 217 32.77 8.84 -8.99
C VAL A 217 32.72 7.79 -10.09
N SER A 218 32.31 6.57 -9.73
CA SER A 218 32.01 5.47 -10.67
C SER A 218 30.53 5.12 -10.61
N VAL A 219 29.95 4.59 -11.69
CA VAL A 219 28.52 4.24 -11.77
C VAL A 219 28.35 2.81 -12.23
N PHE A 220 27.47 2.07 -11.56
CA PHE A 220 26.97 0.75 -11.97
C PHE A 220 25.46 0.86 -12.21
N SER A 221 25.06 0.70 -13.47
CA SER A 221 23.70 0.95 -13.95
C SER A 221 22.95 -0.31 -14.39
N ASP A 222 23.51 -1.49 -14.12
CA ASP A 222 22.97 -2.77 -14.62
C ASP A 222 21.88 -3.33 -13.71
N ILE A 223 21.37 -2.53 -12.77
CA ILE A 223 20.28 -2.96 -11.90
C ILE A 223 18.97 -3.01 -12.70
N THR A 224 18.30 -4.14 -12.59
CA THR A 224 16.94 -4.36 -13.10
C THR A 224 15.95 -4.42 -11.94
N PRO A 225 14.65 -4.22 -12.20
CA PRO A 225 13.61 -4.60 -11.23
C PRO A 225 13.82 -6.04 -10.78
N ASP A 226 13.58 -6.31 -9.49
CA ASP A 226 13.83 -7.61 -8.86
C ASP A 226 15.29 -8.08 -9.05
N PRO A 227 16.27 -7.50 -8.33
CA PRO A 227 17.69 -7.71 -8.62
C PRO A 227 18.06 -9.18 -8.49
N THR A 228 18.77 -9.70 -9.49
CA THR A 228 19.10 -11.12 -9.58
C THR A 228 20.42 -11.46 -8.88
N ILE A 229 20.62 -12.74 -8.54
CA ILE A 229 21.91 -13.27 -8.07
C ILE A 229 23.05 -12.90 -9.03
N HIS A 230 22.82 -12.99 -10.35
CA HIS A 230 23.85 -12.64 -11.34
C HIS A 230 24.20 -11.15 -11.32
N THR A 231 23.22 -10.27 -11.14
CA THR A 231 23.45 -8.82 -11.03
C THR A 231 24.28 -8.49 -9.78
N VAL A 232 23.96 -9.12 -8.65
CA VAL A 232 24.72 -8.97 -7.40
C VAL A 232 26.14 -9.52 -7.55
N ALA A 233 26.31 -10.70 -8.15
CA ALA A 233 27.63 -11.29 -8.40
C ALA A 233 28.51 -10.41 -9.32
N LYS A 234 27.93 -9.83 -10.38
CA LYS A 234 28.61 -8.82 -11.23
C LYS A 234 29.01 -7.59 -10.43
N GLY A 235 28.13 -7.11 -9.56
CA GLY A 235 28.40 -5.99 -8.66
C GLY A 235 29.57 -6.28 -7.72
N ILE A 236 29.63 -7.47 -7.11
CA ILE A 236 30.73 -7.90 -6.24
C ILE A 236 32.06 -7.94 -7.01
N ALA A 237 32.06 -8.47 -8.25
CA ALA A 237 33.26 -8.48 -9.10
C ALA A 237 33.74 -7.07 -9.44
N GLN A 238 32.83 -6.13 -9.74
CA GLN A 238 33.21 -4.73 -9.95
C GLN A 238 33.71 -4.06 -8.67
N MET A 239 33.09 -4.36 -7.53
CA MET A 239 33.48 -3.83 -6.24
C MET A 239 34.90 -4.26 -5.85
N GLN A 240 35.29 -5.50 -6.17
CA GLN A 240 36.66 -6.01 -6.02
C GLN A 240 37.68 -5.22 -6.86
N ALA A 241 37.31 -4.84 -8.08
CA ALA A 241 38.18 -4.09 -8.99
C ALA A 241 38.26 -2.59 -8.63
N LEU A 242 37.13 -1.99 -8.27
CA LEU A 242 37.01 -0.55 -8.01
C LEU A 242 37.46 -0.15 -6.59
N ARG A 243 37.26 -1.04 -5.60
CA ARG A 243 37.47 -0.80 -4.17
C ARG A 243 36.98 0.58 -3.71
N PRO A 244 35.69 0.89 -3.89
CA PRO A 244 35.13 2.16 -3.45
C PRO A 244 35.07 2.24 -1.92
N GLN A 245 35.28 3.43 -1.36
CA GLN A 245 35.11 3.68 0.06
C GLN A 245 33.63 3.93 0.42
N VAL A 246 32.89 4.53 -0.50
CA VAL A 246 31.47 4.87 -0.31
C VAL A 246 30.64 4.23 -1.42
N VAL A 247 29.56 3.54 -1.04
CA VAL A 247 28.58 2.98 -1.98
C VAL A 247 27.26 3.72 -1.81
N ILE A 248 26.69 4.20 -2.92
CA ILE A 248 25.40 4.90 -2.93
C ILE A 248 24.38 4.07 -3.72
N GLY A 249 23.40 3.48 -3.04
CA GLY A 249 22.21 2.92 -3.67
C GLY A 249 21.26 4.06 -4.05
N PHE A 250 21.16 4.39 -5.33
CA PHE A 250 20.34 5.48 -5.85
C PHE A 250 19.21 4.93 -6.71
N GLY A 251 17.98 4.99 -6.20
CA GLY A 251 16.81 4.56 -6.96
C GLY A 251 15.65 4.05 -6.12
N GLY A 252 14.85 3.15 -6.70
CA GLY A 252 13.82 2.42 -5.95
C GLY A 252 14.38 1.26 -5.13
N GLY A 253 13.49 0.43 -4.56
CA GLY A 253 13.86 -0.71 -3.73
C GLY A 253 14.85 -1.66 -4.40
N SER A 254 14.73 -1.92 -5.70
CA SER A 254 15.65 -2.81 -6.42
C SER A 254 17.10 -2.30 -6.44
N ALA A 255 17.32 -0.99 -6.62
CA ALA A 255 18.67 -0.40 -6.58
C ALA A 255 19.26 -0.41 -5.18
N MET A 256 18.45 -0.10 -4.17
CA MET A 256 18.89 -0.09 -2.77
C MET A 256 19.16 -1.51 -2.26
N ASP A 257 18.31 -2.48 -2.59
CA ASP A 257 18.50 -3.89 -2.23
C ASP A 257 19.75 -4.47 -2.91
N ALA A 258 19.96 -4.20 -4.20
CA ALA A 258 21.18 -4.63 -4.87
C ALA A 258 22.44 -4.02 -4.23
N ALA A 259 22.43 -2.72 -3.93
CA ALA A 259 23.55 -2.05 -3.29
C ALA A 259 23.87 -2.66 -1.92
N LYS A 260 22.85 -2.86 -1.08
CA LYS A 260 22.97 -3.50 0.24
C LYS A 260 23.52 -4.91 0.14
N ALA A 261 22.98 -5.72 -0.77
CA ALA A 261 23.45 -7.08 -1.01
C ALA A 261 24.92 -7.10 -1.43
N ILE A 262 25.31 -6.26 -2.40
CA ILE A 262 26.70 -6.19 -2.89
C ILE A 262 27.65 -5.80 -1.75
N VAL A 263 27.31 -4.76 -0.97
CA VAL A 263 28.12 -4.33 0.18
C VAL A 263 28.24 -5.45 1.21
N TRP A 264 27.12 -6.04 1.61
CA TRP A 264 27.11 -7.08 2.64
C TRP A 264 27.93 -8.31 2.24
N PHE A 265 27.72 -8.86 1.04
CA PHE A 265 28.51 -10.00 0.57
C PHE A 265 30.00 -9.66 0.39
N SER A 266 30.31 -8.44 -0.04
CA SER A 266 31.70 -8.00 -0.21
C SER A 266 32.42 -7.84 1.12
N GLN A 267 31.73 -7.35 2.16
CA GLN A 267 32.26 -7.29 3.53
C GLN A 267 32.51 -8.68 4.11
N GLN A 268 31.62 -9.66 3.86
CA GLN A 268 31.88 -11.06 4.23
C GLN A 268 33.12 -11.64 3.50
N GLY A 269 33.38 -11.16 2.28
CA GLY A 269 34.59 -11.48 1.51
C GLY A 269 35.85 -10.69 1.92
N GLY A 270 35.79 -9.90 2.99
CA GLY A 270 36.94 -9.12 3.50
C GLY A 270 37.22 -7.81 2.77
N LEU A 271 36.27 -7.30 1.97
CA LEU A 271 36.39 -5.99 1.32
C LEU A 271 35.71 -4.92 2.20
N PRO A 272 36.48 -4.00 2.81
CA PRO A 272 35.88 -2.96 3.62
C PRO A 272 35.14 -1.93 2.75
N VAL A 273 34.03 -1.44 3.29
CA VAL A 273 33.31 -0.26 2.80
C VAL A 273 33.10 0.65 3.99
N ASP A 274 33.49 1.90 3.86
CA ASP A 274 33.43 2.87 4.96
C ASP A 274 32.01 3.38 5.19
N THR A 275 31.22 3.50 4.12
CA THR A 275 29.84 3.99 4.22
C THR A 275 28.95 3.48 3.09
N CYS A 276 27.82 2.88 3.44
CA CYS A 276 26.70 2.59 2.55
C CYS A 276 25.60 3.65 2.70
N VAL A 277 25.25 4.33 1.60
CA VAL A 277 24.23 5.38 1.54
C VAL A 277 23.05 4.92 0.70
N ALA A 278 21.84 5.04 1.23
CA ALA A 278 20.61 4.83 0.48
C ALA A 278 19.96 6.18 0.12
N ILE A 279 19.64 6.38 -1.16
CA ILE A 279 18.98 7.58 -1.67
C ILE A 279 17.76 7.14 -2.50
N PRO A 280 16.57 7.07 -1.87
CA PRO A 280 15.37 6.64 -2.55
C PRO A 280 14.91 7.67 -3.60
N THR A 281 14.54 7.18 -4.78
CA THR A 281 13.84 7.96 -5.82
C THR A 281 12.39 7.49 -6.00
N THR A 282 11.89 6.65 -5.10
CA THR A 282 10.51 6.17 -5.05
C THR A 282 9.99 6.19 -3.62
N SER A 283 8.68 6.34 -3.43
CA SER A 283 8.08 6.52 -2.10
C SER A 283 7.22 5.30 -1.71
N GLY A 284 7.85 4.15 -1.43
CA GLY A 284 7.12 2.92 -1.06
C GLY A 284 7.89 1.93 -0.20
N THR A 285 9.03 1.46 -0.72
CA THR A 285 9.69 0.25 -0.20
C THR A 285 10.23 0.36 1.22
N GLY A 286 10.63 1.55 1.68
CA GLY A 286 11.31 1.74 2.97
C GLY A 286 12.66 1.02 3.07
N SER A 287 13.19 0.54 1.96
CA SER A 287 14.44 -0.21 1.87
C SER A 287 15.64 0.60 2.39
N GLU A 288 15.55 1.94 2.33
CA GLU A 288 16.55 2.88 2.84
C GLU A 288 16.77 2.84 4.37
N VAL A 289 15.84 2.27 5.16
CA VAL A 289 15.90 2.25 6.63
C VAL A 289 15.67 0.86 7.22
N THR A 290 15.73 -0.20 6.40
CA THR A 290 15.46 -1.57 6.83
C THR A 290 16.67 -2.48 6.63
N SER A 291 16.74 -3.52 7.47
CA SER A 291 17.69 -4.64 7.41
C SER A 291 17.27 -5.73 6.40
N ALA A 292 16.23 -5.47 5.62
CA ALA A 292 15.69 -6.39 4.64
C ALA A 292 16.28 -6.11 3.25
N CYS A 293 16.49 -7.17 2.48
CA CYS A 293 16.91 -7.10 1.09
C CYS A 293 16.32 -8.30 0.34
N VAL A 294 15.76 -8.11 -0.86
CA VAL A 294 15.21 -9.21 -1.66
C VAL A 294 16.05 -9.44 -2.91
N ILE A 295 16.57 -10.67 -3.08
CA ILE A 295 17.34 -11.09 -4.27
C ILE A 295 16.59 -12.19 -4.99
N SER A 296 16.45 -12.08 -6.30
CA SER A 296 15.77 -13.07 -7.14
C SER A 296 16.73 -14.09 -7.73
N ASP A 297 16.27 -15.35 -7.80
CA ASP A 297 16.92 -16.49 -8.44
C ASP A 297 16.07 -16.92 -9.63
N PRO A 298 16.39 -16.44 -10.84
CA PRO A 298 15.61 -16.74 -12.04
C PRO A 298 15.65 -18.22 -12.42
N GLU A 299 16.72 -18.95 -12.08
CA GLU A 299 16.86 -20.37 -12.41
C GLU A 299 15.86 -21.22 -11.62
N LYS A 300 15.60 -20.85 -10.36
CA LYS A 300 14.63 -21.54 -9.49
C LYS A 300 13.26 -20.87 -9.44
N GLY A 301 13.13 -19.65 -9.97
CA GLY A 301 11.90 -18.85 -9.87
C GLY A 301 11.56 -18.41 -8.44
N ILE A 302 12.57 -18.28 -7.57
CA ILE A 302 12.41 -17.97 -6.14
C ILE A 302 12.96 -16.58 -5.84
N LYS A 303 12.34 -15.85 -4.91
CA LYS A 303 12.89 -14.63 -4.32
C LYS A 303 13.38 -14.94 -2.90
N TYR A 304 14.65 -14.70 -2.61
CA TYR A 304 15.25 -14.87 -1.29
C TYR A 304 15.20 -13.56 -0.52
N PRO A 305 14.39 -13.45 0.55
CA PRO A 305 14.47 -12.34 1.48
C PRO A 305 15.64 -12.59 2.45
N LEU A 306 16.59 -11.66 2.47
CA LEU A 306 17.71 -11.62 3.40
C LEU A 306 17.40 -10.62 4.50
N PHE A 307 17.63 -11.03 5.76
CA PHE A 307 17.45 -10.18 6.94
C PHE A 307 18.71 -10.24 7.79
N HIS A 308 19.38 -9.10 7.93
CA HIS A 308 20.58 -8.98 8.74
C HIS A 308 20.83 -7.53 9.12
N GLU A 309 21.24 -7.24 10.36
CA GLU A 309 21.48 -5.85 10.81
C GLU A 309 22.54 -5.13 9.96
N ALA A 310 23.61 -5.84 9.57
CA ALA A 310 24.63 -5.31 8.67
C ALA A 310 24.15 -5.03 7.22
N LEU A 311 22.89 -5.35 6.87
CA LEU A 311 22.29 -4.88 5.61
C LEU A 311 21.72 -3.46 5.73
N CYS A 312 21.53 -2.93 6.94
CA CYS A 312 21.08 -1.56 7.13
C CYS A 312 22.09 -0.58 6.49
N PRO A 313 21.64 0.40 5.70
CA PRO A 313 22.52 1.48 5.26
C PRO A 313 23.04 2.27 6.46
N ASP A 314 24.26 2.80 6.39
CA ASP A 314 24.80 3.71 7.41
C ASP A 314 24.08 5.06 7.38
N MET A 315 23.66 5.47 6.19
CA MET A 315 22.98 6.75 5.94
C MET A 315 21.84 6.59 4.93
N ALA A 316 20.73 7.29 5.18
CA ALA A 316 19.64 7.46 4.22
C ALA A 316 19.40 8.96 3.97
N ILE A 317 19.29 9.35 2.70
CA ILE A 317 19.01 10.73 2.28
C ILE A 317 17.70 10.77 1.49
N ILE A 318 16.66 11.32 2.11
CA ILE A 318 15.30 11.38 1.57
C ILE A 318 15.03 12.81 1.07
N ASP A 319 15.33 13.09 -0.20
CA ASP A 319 15.07 14.39 -0.83
C ASP A 319 13.79 14.36 -1.69
N PRO A 320 12.79 15.23 -1.43
CA PRO A 320 11.48 15.12 -2.06
C PRO A 320 11.56 15.52 -3.53
N THR A 321 12.56 16.30 -3.90
CA THR A 321 12.75 16.77 -5.27
C THR A 321 13.17 15.63 -6.22
N LEU A 322 13.63 14.49 -5.67
CA LEU A 322 14.02 13.30 -6.42
C LEU A 322 12.83 12.40 -6.78
N VAL A 323 11.68 12.56 -6.14
CA VAL A 323 10.47 11.74 -6.37
C VAL A 323 9.41 12.45 -7.22
N VAL A 324 9.57 13.75 -7.50
CA VAL A 324 8.55 14.56 -8.21
C VAL A 324 8.33 14.11 -9.66
N SER A 325 9.38 13.62 -10.33
CA SER A 325 9.32 13.20 -11.73
C SER A 325 8.89 11.74 -11.92
N VAL A 326 8.56 11.02 -10.85
CA VAL A 326 8.16 9.60 -10.92
C VAL A 326 6.80 9.48 -11.64
N PRO A 327 6.66 8.55 -12.61
CA PRO A 327 5.40 8.34 -13.33
C PRO A 327 4.21 8.06 -12.40
N PRO A 328 2.99 8.53 -12.72
CA PRO A 328 1.82 8.38 -11.85
C PRO A 328 1.50 6.94 -11.43
N THR A 329 1.72 5.97 -12.32
CA THR A 329 1.50 4.54 -12.04
C THR A 329 2.48 4.01 -10.99
N ILE A 330 3.76 4.35 -11.11
CA ILE A 330 4.79 3.97 -10.12
C ILE A 330 4.47 4.63 -8.78
N THR A 331 4.15 5.93 -8.78
CA THR A 331 3.75 6.66 -7.56
C THR A 331 2.56 5.99 -6.86
N ALA A 332 1.54 5.55 -7.61
CA ALA A 332 0.39 4.86 -7.03
C ALA A 332 0.78 3.50 -6.43
N HIS A 333 1.55 2.69 -7.16
CA HIS A 333 1.98 1.36 -6.69
C HIS A 333 2.83 1.48 -5.42
N THR A 334 3.82 2.38 -5.43
CA THR A 334 4.71 2.57 -4.27
C THR A 334 3.97 3.19 -3.09
N GLY A 335 2.99 4.07 -3.32
CA GLY A 335 2.17 4.63 -2.25
C GLY A 335 1.27 3.58 -1.57
N LEU A 336 0.71 2.63 -2.34
CA LEU A 336 -0.06 1.52 -1.80
C LEU A 336 0.80 0.51 -1.02
N ASP A 337 2.01 0.25 -1.50
CA ASP A 337 3.01 -0.58 -0.81
C ASP A 337 3.37 0.00 0.56
N ALA A 338 3.71 1.29 0.60
CA ALA A 338 3.92 2.06 1.82
C ALA A 338 2.75 2.00 2.81
N LEU A 339 1.51 2.15 2.31
CA LEU A 339 0.32 2.05 3.12
C LEU A 339 0.15 0.63 3.70
N THR A 340 0.44 -0.39 2.91
CA THR A 340 0.38 -1.79 3.33
C THR A 340 1.40 -2.05 4.44
N HIS A 341 2.65 -1.61 4.28
CA HIS A 341 3.66 -1.67 5.34
C HIS A 341 3.19 -1.00 6.64
N ALA A 342 2.58 0.18 6.55
CA ALA A 342 2.07 0.89 7.73
C ALA A 342 0.92 0.13 8.42
N LEU A 343 0.04 -0.49 7.66
CA LEU A 343 -1.09 -1.28 8.18
C LEU A 343 -0.61 -2.59 8.81
N GLU A 344 0.30 -3.32 8.16
CA GLU A 344 0.85 -4.59 8.66
C GLU A 344 1.70 -4.38 9.91
N ALA A 345 2.63 -3.41 9.89
CA ALA A 345 3.45 -3.08 11.06
C ALA A 345 2.60 -2.64 12.25
N TRP A 346 1.45 -2.01 11.99
CA TRP A 346 0.51 -1.63 13.03
C TRP A 346 -0.29 -2.83 13.56
N GLY A 347 -0.73 -3.74 12.69
CA GLY A 347 -1.43 -4.97 13.05
C GLY A 347 -0.57 -5.96 13.84
N LEU A 348 0.73 -6.04 13.54
CA LEU A 348 1.70 -6.88 14.25
C LEU A 348 2.16 -6.31 15.60
N ALA A 349 1.90 -5.03 15.88
CA ALA A 349 2.33 -4.35 17.11
C ALA A 349 1.46 -4.72 18.34
N ALA A 350 1.54 -5.97 18.77
CA ALA A 350 0.92 -6.47 20.00
C ALA A 350 1.59 -5.95 21.31
N GLY A 351 2.59 -5.05 21.25
CA GLY A 351 3.25 -4.56 22.46
C GLY A 351 3.94 -3.19 22.43
N HIS A 352 4.16 -2.54 21.27
CA HIS A 352 5.08 -1.39 21.20
C HIS A 352 4.42 -0.07 20.77
N ARG A 353 4.38 0.91 21.69
CA ARG A 353 3.78 2.25 21.47
C ARG A 353 4.42 3.05 20.33
N PHE A 354 5.68 2.79 19.99
CA PHE A 354 6.41 3.53 18.96
C PHE A 354 5.96 3.16 17.53
N TYR A 355 5.87 1.86 17.20
CA TYR A 355 5.35 1.40 15.90
C TYR A 355 3.90 1.82 15.67
N ARG A 356 3.12 1.94 16.75
CA ARG A 356 1.77 2.51 16.74
C ARG A 356 1.74 4.00 16.36
N CYS A 357 2.74 4.77 16.77
CA CYS A 357 2.87 6.19 16.42
C CYS A 357 3.41 6.39 14.99
N ALA A 358 4.43 5.61 14.59
CA ALA A 358 4.98 5.64 13.24
C ALA A 358 3.94 5.20 12.18
N GLY A 359 3.27 4.07 12.39
CA GLY A 359 2.16 3.63 11.52
C GLY A 359 0.96 4.59 11.54
N GLY A 360 0.69 5.22 12.69
CA GLY A 360 -0.34 6.26 12.81
C GLY A 360 -0.05 7.54 12.01
N LYS A 361 1.20 8.00 11.98
CA LYS A 361 1.65 9.14 11.17
C LYS A 361 1.68 8.80 9.66
N GLY A 362 2.12 7.59 9.31
CA GLY A 362 2.02 7.05 7.93
C GLY A 362 0.58 7.07 7.41
N ARG A 363 -0.37 6.62 8.23
CA ARG A 363 -1.81 6.66 7.92
C ARG A 363 -2.34 8.09 7.74
N GLN A 364 -1.94 9.04 8.60
CA GLN A 364 -2.44 10.43 8.52
C GLN A 364 -2.00 11.14 7.25
N ALA A 365 -0.76 10.99 6.77
CA ALA A 365 -0.37 11.68 5.54
C ALA A 365 -0.85 10.99 4.26
N GLY A 366 -1.09 9.67 4.27
CA GLY A 366 -1.81 8.99 3.18
C GLY A 366 -3.26 9.48 2.99
N VAL A 367 -3.83 10.16 3.99
CA VAL A 367 -5.22 10.66 4.00
C VAL A 367 -5.31 12.20 3.92
N SER A 368 -4.22 12.94 4.18
CA SER A 368 -4.24 14.42 4.24
C SER A 368 -4.17 15.12 2.86
N ARG A 369 -4.85 16.26 2.74
CA ARG A 369 -5.19 17.02 1.51
C ARG A 369 -4.05 17.19 0.47
N PRO A 370 -4.37 17.19 -0.85
CA PRO A 370 -3.42 17.38 -1.94
C PRO A 370 -2.92 18.84 -2.04
N ALA A 371 -1.66 18.99 -2.49
CA ALA A 371 -1.06 20.27 -2.87
C ALA A 371 -1.90 21.01 -3.94
N ARG A 372 -2.08 22.33 -3.79
CA ARG A 372 -2.65 23.22 -4.81
C ARG A 372 -1.52 23.98 -5.49
N CYS A 373 -1.43 23.93 -6.82
CA CYS A 373 -0.77 24.98 -7.60
C CYS A 373 -1.77 26.14 -7.80
N ASP A 374 -1.39 27.36 -7.47
CA ASP A 374 -2.08 28.54 -7.99
C ASP A 374 -1.52 28.93 -9.38
N SER A 375 -2.21 29.84 -10.06
CA SER A 375 -1.88 30.32 -11.40
C SER A 375 -0.60 31.20 -11.47
N SER A 376 0.17 31.32 -10.39
CA SER A 376 1.38 32.16 -10.30
C SER A 376 2.69 31.36 -10.17
N GLY A 377 2.64 30.03 -10.14
CA GLY A 377 3.84 29.18 -10.17
C GLY A 377 4.67 29.16 -8.89
N ARG A 378 4.14 29.64 -7.75
CA ARG A 378 4.78 29.43 -6.43
C ARG A 378 4.23 28.19 -5.73
N LEU A 379 5.14 27.27 -5.39
CA LEU A 379 4.86 26.10 -4.55
C LEU A 379 4.98 26.49 -3.07
N HIS A 380 3.88 26.40 -2.32
CA HIS A 380 3.94 26.28 -0.86
C HIS A 380 4.07 24.79 -0.51
N CYS A 381 5.28 24.33 -0.25
CA CYS A 381 5.57 23.02 0.31
C CYS A 381 5.87 23.17 1.82
N ASP A 382 5.05 22.55 2.66
CA ASP A 382 5.35 22.33 4.08
C ASP A 382 4.81 20.93 4.48
N PRO A 383 5.30 20.31 5.57
CA PRO A 383 6.25 19.21 5.61
C PRO A 383 5.60 17.86 5.27
N GLN A 384 5.45 17.56 3.97
CA GLN A 384 4.70 16.40 3.47
C GLN A 384 5.55 15.21 3.01
N GLN A 385 6.84 15.18 3.35
CA GLN A 385 7.69 14.06 2.99
C GLN A 385 7.81 12.97 4.07
N ASN A 386 7.44 13.29 5.31
CA ASN A 386 7.47 12.32 6.40
C ASN A 386 6.29 11.34 6.40
N ALA A 387 5.32 11.49 5.51
CA ALA A 387 4.51 10.35 5.12
C ALA A 387 4.04 10.46 3.67
N GLN A 388 4.12 9.30 3.01
CA GLN A 388 4.05 9.10 1.57
C GLN A 388 2.74 9.67 0.99
N CYS A 389 2.86 10.56 0.01
CA CYS A 389 1.74 11.34 -0.52
C CYS A 389 1.06 10.67 -1.73
N ILE A 390 -0.28 10.64 -1.73
CA ILE A 390 -1.16 10.29 -2.85
C ILE A 390 -1.82 11.59 -3.37
N ASN A 391 -1.83 11.84 -4.69
CA ASN A 391 -2.58 12.94 -5.32
C ASN A 391 -3.80 12.40 -6.11
N PRO A 392 -5.06 12.63 -5.67
CA PRO A 392 -6.25 12.13 -6.37
C PRO A 392 -6.74 12.99 -7.54
N ARG A 393 -6.20 14.18 -7.82
CA ARG A 393 -6.83 15.15 -8.75
C ARG A 393 -6.50 14.99 -10.26
N ARG A 394 -5.91 13.87 -10.68
CA ARG A 394 -5.71 13.56 -12.11
C ARG A 394 -6.39 12.28 -12.60
N TYR A 395 -7.17 11.64 -11.74
CA TYR A 395 -7.97 10.48 -12.11
C TYR A 395 -9.41 10.93 -12.30
N GLY A 396 -9.87 10.94 -13.55
CA GLY A 396 -11.30 10.88 -13.83
C GLY A 396 -11.80 9.51 -13.39
N LEU A 397 -12.21 9.41 -12.14
CA LEU A 397 -13.02 8.35 -11.55
C LEU A 397 -14.27 8.98 -10.94
#